data_AF-A0A925BS01-F1
#
_entry.id   AF-A0A925BS01-F1
#
_cell.length_a   1.000
_cell.length_b   1.000
_cell.length_c   1.000
_cell.angle_alpha   90.00
_cell.angle_beta   90.00
_cell.angle_gamma   90.00
#
_symmetry.space_group_name_H-M   'P 1'
#
loop_
_entity.id
_entity.type
_entity.pdbx_description
1 polymer ?
#
loop_
_entity_poly.entity_id
_entity_poly.type
_entity_poly.pdbx_seq_one_letter_code
_entity_poly.pdbx_strand_id
1 'polypeptide(L)'
;IANPSRFGLTNVTEQCLPATLLFPTAPPPSTPCNPITDAPNYLFWDPLHPTTRGHEILGEYAYSVLKSKSIPESSPVVGLLALGACLGAGATLKRKRILKQTVTNRLQSEVPMGAE
;
A
#
# COMPACT_ATOMS: atom_id res chain seq x y z
N ILE A 1 -17.60 18.99 -14.83
CA ILE A 1 -17.72 20.08 -15.84
C ILE A 1 -17.78 21.47 -15.21
N ALA A 2 -18.52 21.71 -14.12
CA ALA A 2 -18.86 23.06 -13.62
C ALA A 2 -17.70 24.04 -13.31
N ASN A 3 -16.47 23.59 -13.04
CA ASN A 3 -15.31 24.47 -12.90
C ASN A 3 -14.03 23.72 -13.28
N PRO A 4 -13.66 23.66 -14.57
CA PRO A 4 -12.48 22.95 -15.03
C PRO A 4 -11.18 23.74 -14.76
N SER A 5 -11.28 25.08 -14.72
CA SER A 5 -10.16 25.99 -14.51
C SER A 5 -9.41 25.76 -13.19
N ARG A 6 -10.12 25.32 -12.12
CA ARG A 6 -9.49 24.97 -10.84
C ARG A 6 -8.47 23.83 -10.94
N PHE A 7 -8.54 23.03 -12.00
CA PHE A 7 -7.63 21.94 -12.28
C PHE A 7 -6.62 22.26 -13.39
N GLY A 8 -6.64 23.50 -13.91
CA GLY A 8 -5.83 23.91 -15.05
C GLY A 8 -6.37 23.42 -16.40
N LEU A 9 -7.64 23.01 -16.48
CA LEU A 9 -8.25 22.51 -17.70
C LEU A 9 -9.13 23.58 -18.34
N THR A 10 -9.03 23.72 -19.66
CA THR A 10 -9.87 24.60 -20.49
C THR A 10 -10.95 23.81 -21.24
N ASN A 11 -10.71 22.53 -21.51
CA ASN A 11 -11.68 21.65 -22.16
C ASN A 11 -11.82 20.31 -21.42
N VAL A 12 -13.05 19.91 -21.14
CA VAL A 12 -13.36 18.68 -20.38
C VAL A 12 -14.44 17.82 -21.04
N THR A 13 -14.80 18.15 -22.28
CA THR A 13 -15.89 17.51 -23.02
C THR A 13 -15.44 16.99 -24.37
N GLU A 14 -14.34 17.50 -24.90
CA GLU A 14 -13.78 17.13 -26.19
C GLU A 14 -12.37 16.57 -26.01
N GLN A 15 -11.96 15.78 -26.99
CA GLN A 15 -10.62 15.22 -27.09
C GLN A 15 -9.64 16.21 -27.73
N CYS A 16 -8.36 16.12 -27.33
CA CYS A 16 -7.31 16.88 -27.99
C CYS A 16 -6.84 16.22 -29.31
N LEU A 17 -6.77 14.89 -29.35
CA LEU A 17 -6.27 14.15 -30.49
C LEU A 17 -7.31 14.13 -31.63
N PRO A 18 -6.92 14.40 -32.89
CA PRO A 18 -7.83 14.30 -34.03
C PRO A 18 -8.29 12.86 -34.26
N ALA A 19 -9.18 12.67 -35.24
CA ALA A 19 -9.63 11.34 -35.66
C ALA A 19 -8.45 10.38 -35.92
N THR A 20 -8.55 9.17 -35.38
CA THR A 20 -7.56 8.11 -35.53
C THR A 20 -8.20 6.88 -36.17
N LEU A 21 -7.42 5.85 -36.51
CA LEU A 21 -7.97 4.59 -37.02
C LEU A 21 -8.94 3.91 -36.03
N LEU A 22 -8.71 4.08 -34.73
CA LEU A 22 -9.57 3.54 -33.68
C LEU A 22 -10.85 4.37 -33.47
N PHE A 23 -10.77 5.67 -33.78
CA PHE A 23 -11.88 6.61 -33.68
C PHE A 23 -11.99 7.46 -34.95
N PRO A 24 -12.40 6.85 -36.08
CA PRO A 24 -12.35 7.50 -37.40
C PRO A 24 -13.41 8.59 -37.57
N THR A 25 -14.50 8.50 -36.80
CA THR A 25 -15.61 9.46 -36.79
C THR A 25 -15.51 10.47 -35.66
N ALA A 26 -14.38 10.52 -34.93
CA ALA A 26 -14.23 11.46 -33.85
C ALA A 26 -14.25 12.89 -34.39
N PRO A 27 -15.14 13.77 -33.89
CA PRO A 27 -15.19 15.14 -34.33
C PRO A 27 -13.90 15.85 -33.88
N PRO A 28 -13.36 16.77 -34.69
CA PRO A 28 -12.29 17.65 -34.23
C PRO A 28 -12.81 18.49 -33.04
N PRO A 29 -11.96 18.83 -32.07
CA PRO A 29 -12.36 19.72 -30.98
C PRO A 29 -12.75 21.09 -31.54
N SER A 30 -13.71 21.74 -30.89
CA SER A 30 -14.18 23.09 -31.24
C SER A 30 -13.07 24.14 -31.16
N THR A 31 -12.12 23.92 -30.26
CA THR A 31 -10.88 24.70 -30.16
C THR A 31 -9.74 23.85 -30.73
N PRO A 32 -8.91 24.38 -31.64
CA PRO A 32 -7.75 23.65 -32.13
C PRO A 32 -6.88 23.19 -30.95
N CYS A 33 -6.49 21.92 -30.97
CA CYS A 33 -5.58 21.35 -29.99
C CYS A 33 -4.36 20.80 -30.73
N ASN A 34 -3.18 21.26 -30.35
CA ASN A 34 -1.94 20.58 -30.68
C ASN A 34 -1.68 19.51 -29.61
N PRO A 35 -1.69 18.21 -29.96
CA PRO A 35 -1.51 17.13 -28.99
C PRO A 35 -0.18 17.18 -28.22
N ILE A 36 0.83 17.90 -28.73
CA ILE A 36 2.14 18.04 -28.09
C ILE A 36 2.14 19.18 -27.06
N THR A 37 1.51 20.31 -27.36
CA THR A 37 1.61 21.52 -26.52
C THR A 37 0.37 21.79 -25.69
N ASP A 38 -0.81 21.41 -26.19
CA ASP A 38 -2.09 21.86 -25.64
C ASP A 38 -2.82 20.77 -24.86
N ALA A 39 -2.43 19.50 -25.05
CA ALA A 39 -3.02 18.35 -24.36
C ALA A 39 -3.12 18.50 -22.83
N PRO A 40 -2.16 19.12 -22.10
CA PRO A 40 -2.30 19.34 -20.66
C PRO A 40 -3.52 20.21 -20.26
N ASN A 41 -4.07 21.01 -21.18
CA ASN A 41 -5.25 21.84 -20.93
C ASN A 41 -6.57 21.09 -21.19
N TYR A 42 -6.51 19.87 -21.72
CA TYR A 42 -7.66 19.04 -22.05
C TYR A 42 -7.78 17.89 -21.06
N LEU A 43 -9.02 17.52 -20.69
CA LEU A 43 -9.25 16.31 -19.89
C LEU A 43 -9.01 15.04 -20.70
N PHE A 44 -9.47 15.02 -21.95
CA PHE A 44 -9.48 13.84 -22.80
C PHE A 44 -8.41 13.92 -23.90
N TRP A 45 -7.63 12.85 -24.01
CA TRP A 45 -6.66 12.67 -25.09
C TRP A 45 -7.37 12.25 -26.37
N ASP A 46 -8.18 11.21 -26.29
CA ASP A 46 -9.06 10.68 -27.35
C ASP A 46 -10.51 10.61 -26.80
N PRO A 47 -11.52 10.03 -27.49
CA PRO A 47 -12.89 10.00 -26.97
C PRO A 47 -13.10 9.31 -25.61
N LEU A 48 -12.14 8.50 -25.13
CA LEU A 48 -12.29 7.67 -23.93
C LEU A 48 -11.21 7.93 -22.86
N HIS A 49 -9.97 8.16 -23.27
CA HIS A 49 -8.83 8.18 -22.37
C HIS A 49 -8.50 9.59 -21.86
N PRO A 50 -8.17 9.76 -20.57
CA PRO A 50 -7.67 11.03 -20.06
C PRO A 50 -6.29 11.39 -20.64
N THR A 51 -5.99 12.68 -20.67
CA THR A 51 -4.61 13.15 -20.88
C THR A 51 -3.74 12.83 -19.67
N THR A 52 -2.42 13.02 -19.79
CA THR A 52 -1.49 12.93 -18.65
C THR A 52 -1.93 13.83 -17.49
N ARG A 53 -2.41 15.05 -17.78
CA ARG A 53 -2.93 15.95 -16.75
C ARG A 53 -4.20 15.41 -16.09
N GLY A 54 -5.10 14.80 -16.87
CA GLY A 54 -6.26 14.10 -16.34
C GLY A 54 -5.88 12.95 -15.40
N HIS A 55 -4.88 12.14 -15.77
CA HIS A 55 -4.34 11.07 -14.93
C HIS A 55 -3.69 11.60 -13.65
N GLU A 56 -2.95 12.71 -13.72
CA GLU A 56 -2.33 13.36 -12.56
C GLU A 56 -3.39 13.81 -11.55
N ILE A 57 -4.46 14.48 -11.99
CA ILE A 57 -5.58 14.91 -11.13
C ILE A 57 -6.23 13.72 -10.43
N LEU A 58 -6.46 12.62 -11.14
CA LEU A 58 -7.01 11.39 -10.56
C LEU A 58 -6.05 10.77 -9.53
N GLY A 59 -4.74 10.80 -9.81
CA GLY A 59 -3.70 10.33 -8.90
C GLY A 59 -3.64 11.16 -7.61
N GLU A 60 -3.64 12.49 -7.73
CA GLU A 60 -3.69 13.42 -6.60
C GLU A 60 -4.93 13.18 -5.74
N TYR A 61 -6.10 13.00 -6.37
CA TYR A 61 -7.34 12.69 -5.67
C TYR A 61 -7.25 11.35 -4.93
N ALA A 62 -6.84 10.27 -5.61
CA ALA A 62 -6.69 8.95 -4.99
C ALA A 62 -5.71 9.01 -3.80
N TYR A 63 -4.57 9.68 -3.97
CA TYR A 63 -3.60 9.89 -2.90
C TYR A 63 -4.19 10.65 -1.71
N SER A 64 -4.97 11.71 -1.94
CA SER A 64 -5.62 12.48 -0.86
C SER A 64 -6.62 11.64 -0.06
N VAL A 65 -7.35 10.75 -0.72
CA VAL A 65 -8.30 9.82 -0.07
C VAL A 65 -7.56 8.77 0.74
N LEU A 66 -6.44 8.25 0.23
CA LEU A 66 -5.62 7.28 0.96
C LEU A 66 -4.94 7.92 2.17
N LYS A 67 -4.38 9.13 2.02
CA LYS A 67 -3.72 9.86 3.11
C LYS A 67 -4.69 10.23 4.24
N SER A 68 -5.96 10.49 3.92
CA SER A 68 -6.98 10.83 4.92
C SER A 68 -7.56 9.62 5.67
N LYS A 69 -7.30 8.40 5.20
CA LYS A 69 -7.66 7.16 5.92
C LYS A 69 -6.44 6.62 6.66
N SER A 70 -6.56 6.45 7.97
CA SER A 70 -5.63 5.61 8.73
C SER A 70 -5.81 4.16 8.27
N ILE A 71 -5.02 3.72 7.31
CA ILE A 71 -4.91 2.30 7.00
C ILE A 71 -4.14 1.70 8.18
N PRO A 72 -4.68 0.71 8.92
CA PRO A 72 -3.92 0.06 9.96
C PRO A 72 -2.70 -0.59 9.31
N GLU A 73 -1.54 0.05 9.45
CA GLU A 73 -0.31 -0.58 9.03
C GLU A 73 -0.08 -1.77 9.96
N SER A 74 0.15 -2.94 9.37
CA SER A 74 0.61 -4.12 10.10
C SER A 74 1.93 -3.75 10.76
N SER A 75 1.92 -3.33 12.03
CA SER A 75 3.15 -2.89 12.70
C SER A 75 4.08 -4.09 12.88
N PRO A 76 5.23 -4.15 12.18
CA PRO A 76 6.17 -5.24 12.35
C PRO A 76 6.71 -5.28 13.78
N VAL A 77 6.69 -4.14 14.49
CA VAL A 77 7.09 -4.02 15.89
C VAL A 77 6.22 -4.88 16.79
N VAL A 78 4.90 -4.87 16.60
CA VAL A 78 3.98 -5.71 17.39
C VAL A 78 4.25 -7.19 17.13
N GLY A 79 4.47 -7.57 15.86
CA GLY A 79 4.81 -8.94 15.49
C GLY A 79 6.14 -9.41 16.09
N LEU A 80 7.19 -8.57 16.01
CA LEU A 80 8.51 -8.83 16.57
C LEU A 80 8.49 -8.92 18.11
N LEU A 81 7.73 -8.04 18.77
CA LEU A 81 7.55 -8.07 20.23
C LEU A 81 6.86 -9.36 20.68
N ALA A 82 5.79 -9.77 19.99
CA ALA A 82 5.08 -11.01 20.30
C ALA A 82 5.99 -12.24 20.12
N LEU A 83 6.74 -12.32 19.01
CA LEU A 83 7.71 -13.39 18.77
C LEU A 83 8.81 -13.41 19.83
N GLY A 84 9.38 -12.25 20.15
CA GLY A 84 10.42 -12.12 21.18
C GLY A 84 9.93 -12.57 22.56
N ALA A 85 8.72 -12.17 22.96
CA ALA A 85 8.12 -12.56 24.23
C ALA A 85 7.87 -14.08 24.31
N CYS A 86 7.33 -14.67 23.24
CA CYS A 86 7.08 -16.12 23.16
C CYS A 86 8.37 -16.94 23.26
N LEU A 87 9.41 -16.54 22.51
CA LEU A 87 10.71 -17.21 22.54
C LEU A 87 11.41 -17.06 23.90
N GLY A 88 11.36 -15.86 24.49
CA GLY A 88 11.92 -15.60 25.82
C GLY A 88 11.25 -16.40 26.94
N ALA A 89 9.91 -16.43 26.96
CA ALA A 89 9.15 -17.24 27.91
C ALA A 89 9.44 -18.74 27.74
N GLY A 90 9.48 -19.24 26.50
CA GLY A 90 9.83 -20.63 26.19
C GLY A 90 11.22 -21.02 26.70
N ALA A 91 12.23 -20.17 26.48
CA ALA A 91 13.59 -20.40 26.93
C ALA A 91 13.71 -20.45 28.47
N THR A 92 13.02 -19.54 29.19
CA THR A 92 13.04 -19.53 30.67
C THR A 92 12.33 -20.76 31.26
N LEU A 93 11.20 -21.18 30.68
CA LEU A 93 10.49 -22.40 31.09
C LEU A 93 11.33 -23.66 30.85
N LYS A 94 12.01 -23.75 29.70
CA LYS A 94 12.94 -24.86 29.40
C LYS A 94 14.10 -24.90 30.39
N ARG A 95 14.71 -23.74 30.70
CA ARG A 95 15.81 -23.63 31.67
C ARG A 95 15.38 -24.07 33.08
N LYS A 96 14.19 -23.64 33.53
CA LYS A 96 13.62 -24.06 34.83
C LYS A 96 13.35 -25.56 34.89
N ARG A 97 12.86 -26.18 33.80
CA ARG A 97 12.67 -27.64 33.70
C ARG A 97 13.99 -28.40 33.81
N ILE A 98 15.00 -28.00 33.06
CA ILE A 98 16.34 -28.64 33.10
C ILE A 98 16.93 -28.54 34.50
N LEU A 99 16.92 -27.35 35.11
CA LEU A 99 17.43 -27.16 36.47
C LEU A 99 16.71 -28.05 37.50
N LYS A 100 15.37 -28.12 37.45
CA LYS A 100 14.62 -29.03 38.34
C LYS A 100 15.01 -30.49 38.10
N GLN A 101 15.11 -30.95 36.85
CA GLN A 101 15.52 -32.33 36.54
C GLN A 101 16.93 -32.64 37.04
N THR A 102 17.89 -31.74 36.85
CA THR A 102 19.26 -31.91 37.35
C THR A 102 19.32 -31.98 38.88
N VAL A 103 18.56 -31.13 39.58
CA VAL A 103 18.48 -31.16 41.05
C VAL A 103 17.85 -32.46 41.53
N THR A 104 16.75 -32.90 40.91
CA THR A 104 16.06 -34.14 41.28
C THR A 104 16.96 -35.37 41.08
N ASN A 105 17.65 -35.45 39.93
CA ASN A 105 18.59 -36.53 39.62
C ASN A 105 19.78 -36.56 40.61
N ARG A 106 20.30 -35.39 41.00
CA ARG A 106 21.39 -35.30 41.99
C ARG A 106 20.93 -35.78 43.37
N LEU A 107 19.73 -35.37 43.81
CA LEU A 107 19.16 -35.82 45.09
C LEU A 107 18.92 -37.33 45.11
N GLN A 108 18.50 -37.93 44.00
CA GLN A 108 18.36 -39.38 43.87
C GLN A 108 19.70 -40.13 43.87
N SER A 109 20.78 -39.52 43.37
CA SER A 109 22.12 -40.13 43.40
C SER A 109 22.82 -40.02 44.76
N GLU A 110 22.39 -39.11 45.63
CA GLU A 110 22.99 -38.90 46.96
C GLU A 110 22.24 -39.62 48.09
N VAL A 111 21.12 -40.30 47.82
CA VAL A 111 20.48 -41.21 48.78
C VAL A 111 21.32 -42.50 48.84
N PRO A 112 22.02 -42.79 49.95
CA PRO A 112 22.79 -44.02 50.05
C PRO A 112 21.83 -45.22 50.02
N MET A 113 22.18 -46.26 49.25
CA MET A 113 21.64 -47.61 49.46
C MET A 113 22.00 -48.03 50.88
N GLY A 114 21.10 -47.79 51.82
CA GLY A 114 21.24 -48.16 53.22
C GLY A 114 20.05 -48.98 53.65
N ALA A 115 20.32 -50.27 53.88
CA ALA A 115 19.59 -51.23 54.72
C ALA A 115 18.17 -51.63 54.28
N GLU A 116 18.04 -52.82 53.68
CA GLU A 116 17.68 -54.06 54.39
C GLU A 116 18.30 -55.27 53.67
#